data_AF-A0A529VXB9-F1
#
_entry.id   AF-A0A529VXB9-F1
#
_cell.length_a   1.000
_cell.length_b   1.000
_cell.length_c   1.000
_cell.angle_alpha   90.00
_cell.angle_beta   90.00
_cell.angle_gamma   90.00
#
_symmetry.space_group_name_H-M   'P 1'
#
loop_
_entity.id
_entity.type
_entity.pdbx_description
1 polymer ?
#
loop_
_entity_poly.entity_id
_entity_poly.type
_entity_poly.pdbx_seq_one_letter_code
_entity_poly.pdbx_strand_id
1 'polypeptide(L)'
;GFGLLSGEVAFIATTLIVIDVTLAALFWSWGADDDIMARLVKKTLFVGVFAYLIGNWNNLARIIFESFAGLGLKASGTGFTIADMMRPGKVAQTGLDAGRPLLDSISDLMGYWSFFENFIQIAVMLLAWALVLLAFFILAIQLFVTLIEFKLTTLAGFVLIPFGLFGKSAFMAERVLGNVISSGIKVLVLGVIIGIGSSLFSEFTAG
;
A
#
# COMPACT_ATOMS: atom_id res chain seq x y z
N GLY A 1 -14.84 -6.27 9.24
CA GLY A 1 -13.88 -5.38 9.93
C GLY A 1 -14.55 -4.06 10.27
N PHE A 2 -14.48 -3.09 9.35
CA PHE A 2 -14.99 -1.72 9.57
C PHE A 2 -16.44 -1.62 10.06
N GLY A 3 -17.37 -2.44 9.55
CA GLY A 3 -18.77 -2.42 10.02
C GLY A 3 -18.98 -2.82 11.48
N LEU A 4 -18.09 -3.66 12.04
CA LEU A 4 -18.17 -4.08 13.45
C LEU A 4 -17.65 -2.98 14.39
N LEU A 5 -16.66 -2.21 13.94
CA LEU A 5 -16.03 -1.14 14.71
C LEU A 5 -16.74 0.21 14.55
N SER A 6 -17.64 0.35 13.57
CA SER A 6 -18.28 1.62 13.24
C SER A 6 -19.07 2.22 14.39
N GLY A 7 -19.73 1.39 15.22
CA GLY A 7 -20.49 1.84 16.38
C GLY A 7 -19.60 2.38 17.51
N GLU A 8 -18.53 1.67 17.83
CA GLU A 8 -17.56 2.07 18.87
C GLU A 8 -16.78 3.32 18.46
N VAL A 9 -16.37 3.41 17.19
CA VAL A 9 -15.68 4.59 16.65
C VAL A 9 -16.59 5.81 16.65
N ALA A 10 -17.87 5.65 16.31
CA ALA A 10 -18.86 6.72 16.42
C ALA A 10 -19.06 7.18 17.87
N PHE A 11 -19.08 6.25 18.83
CA PHE A 11 -19.16 6.57 20.26
C PHE A 11 -17.93 7.34 20.76
N ILE A 12 -16.71 6.90 20.41
CA ILE A 12 -15.46 7.58 20.75
C ILE A 12 -15.42 8.97 20.11
N ALA A 13 -15.77 9.08 18.83
CA ALA A 13 -15.82 10.37 18.13
C ALA A 13 -16.81 11.32 18.80
N THR A 14 -18.02 10.86 19.12
CA THR A 14 -19.05 11.68 19.78
C THR A 14 -18.57 12.15 21.15
N THR A 15 -17.95 11.26 21.94
CA THR A 15 -17.42 11.60 23.27
C THR A 15 -16.31 12.64 23.17
N LEU A 16 -15.37 12.48 22.23
CA LEU A 16 -14.30 13.45 22.00
C LEU A 16 -14.83 14.79 21.51
N ILE A 17 -15.85 14.80 20.65
CA ILE A 17 -16.54 16.04 20.22
C ILE A 17 -17.16 16.74 21.43
N VAL A 18 -17.87 16.02 22.29
CA VAL A 18 -18.49 16.59 23.50
C VAL A 18 -17.43 17.20 24.42
N ILE A 19 -16.32 16.49 24.68
CA ILE A 19 -15.22 16.99 25.51
C ILE A 19 -14.63 18.27 24.91
N ASP A 20 -14.34 18.26 23.61
CA ASP A 20 -13.71 19.37 22.91
C ASP A 20 -14.60 20.62 22.87
N VAL A 21 -15.91 20.45 22.61
CA VAL A 21 -16.90 21.54 22.65
C VAL A 21 -17.08 22.07 24.07
N THR A 22 -17.11 21.20 25.09
CA THR A 22 -17.24 21.60 26.49
C THR A 22 -16.05 22.43 26.95
N LEU A 23 -14.82 22.02 26.59
CA LEU A 23 -13.61 22.78 26.89
C LEU A 23 -13.58 24.11 26.14
N ALA A 24 -13.99 24.13 24.87
CA ALA A 24 -14.11 25.37 24.10
C ALA A 24 -15.10 26.35 24.76
N ALA A 25 -16.25 25.87 25.24
CA ALA A 25 -17.21 26.68 25.98
C ALA A 25 -16.65 27.18 27.33
N LEU A 26 -15.89 26.35 28.04
CA LEU A 26 -15.23 26.74 29.29
C LEU A 26 -14.16 27.83 29.07
N PHE A 27 -13.32 27.68 28.05
CA PHE A 27 -12.35 28.71 27.66
C PHE A 27 -13.02 29.99 27.16
N TRP A 28 -14.18 29.87 26.50
CA TRP A 28 -14.99 31.00 26.07
C TRP A 28 -15.56 31.77 27.25
N SER A 29 -15.94 31.10 28.34
CA SER A 29 -16.40 31.76 29.57
C SER A 29 -15.32 32.60 30.28
N TRP A 30 -14.04 32.42 29.93
CA TRP A 30 -12.90 33.10 30.55
C TRP A 30 -12.25 34.20 29.69
N GLY A 31 -12.57 34.29 28.39
CA GLY A 31 -11.95 35.24 27.45
C GLY A 31 -12.95 36.27 26.91
N ALA A 32 -12.83 37.53 27.33
CA ALA A 32 -13.81 38.57 27.04
C ALA A 32 -13.60 39.36 25.72
N ASP A 33 -12.51 39.18 24.97
CA ASP A 33 -12.10 40.20 23.99
C ASP A 33 -11.45 39.69 22.69
N ASP A 34 -11.90 38.55 22.16
CA ASP A 34 -11.19 37.91 21.06
C ASP A 34 -12.13 37.39 19.97
N ASP A 35 -11.76 37.63 18.70
CA ASP A 35 -12.56 37.50 17.47
C ASP A 35 -13.32 36.15 17.36
N ILE A 36 -14.54 36.14 17.90
CA ILE A 36 -15.35 34.95 18.17
C ILE A 36 -15.68 34.22 16.86
N MET A 37 -16.00 34.98 15.82
CA MET A 37 -16.37 34.44 14.51
C MET A 37 -15.22 33.71 13.84
N ALA A 38 -14.01 34.26 13.86
CA ALA A 38 -12.84 33.60 13.30
C ALA A 38 -12.51 32.28 14.01
N ARG A 39 -12.66 32.25 15.35
CA ARG A 39 -12.41 31.06 16.18
C ARG A 39 -13.45 29.95 15.94
N LEU A 40 -14.74 30.31 15.90
CA LEU A 40 -15.83 29.37 15.63
C LEU A 40 -15.75 28.77 14.22
N VAL A 41 -15.46 29.59 13.21
CA VAL A 41 -15.28 29.12 11.82
C VAL A 41 -14.12 28.12 11.77
N LYS A 42 -12.97 28.45 12.35
CA LYS A 42 -11.80 27.56 12.36
C LYS A 42 -12.10 26.22 13.04
N LYS A 43 -12.82 26.25 14.17
CA LYS A 43 -13.17 25.04 14.92
C LYS A 43 -14.20 24.18 14.19
N THR A 44 -15.23 24.80 13.61
CA THR A 44 -16.27 24.11 12.83
C THR A 44 -15.69 23.46 11.58
N LEU A 45 -14.81 24.16 10.86
CA LEU A 45 -14.07 23.59 9.73
C LEU A 45 -13.21 22.39 10.14
N PHE A 46 -12.48 22.51 11.24
CA PHE A 46 -11.63 21.43 11.75
C PHE A 46 -12.44 20.18 12.09
N VAL A 47 -13.51 20.33 12.87
CA VAL A 47 -14.40 19.21 13.22
C VAL A 47 -15.11 18.64 11.98
N GLY A 48 -15.56 19.51 11.06
CA GLY A 48 -16.21 19.10 9.81
C GLY A 48 -15.29 18.27 8.90
N VAL A 49 -14.01 18.65 8.77
CA VAL A 49 -13.02 17.87 8.02
C VAL A 49 -12.80 16.50 8.64
N PHE A 50 -12.65 16.42 9.97
CA PHE A 50 -12.50 15.14 10.65
C PHE A 50 -13.77 14.27 10.56
N ALA A 51 -14.96 14.85 10.65
CA ALA A 51 -16.22 14.12 10.46
C ALA A 51 -16.31 13.53 9.04
N TYR A 52 -15.94 14.30 8.01
CA TYR A 52 -15.85 13.81 6.64
C TYR A 52 -14.83 12.67 6.49
N LEU A 53 -13.65 12.84 7.10
CA LEU A 53 -12.54 11.89 7.02
C LEU A 53 -12.88 10.56 7.69
N ILE A 54 -13.53 10.59 8.86
CA ILE A 54 -14.04 9.39 9.56
C ILE A 54 -15.15 8.72 8.72
N GLY A 55 -16.10 9.50 8.21
CA GLY A 55 -17.24 8.98 7.43
C GLY A 55 -16.85 8.34 6.09
N ASN A 56 -15.78 8.84 5.45
CA ASN A 56 -15.32 8.37 4.15
C ASN A 56 -14.00 7.58 4.20
N TRP A 57 -13.53 7.22 5.39
CA TRP A 57 -12.18 6.65 5.57
C TRP A 57 -11.90 5.43 4.71
N ASN A 58 -12.87 4.52 4.58
CA ASN A 58 -12.73 3.33 3.75
C ASN A 58 -12.50 3.68 2.26
N ASN A 59 -13.25 4.65 1.74
CA ASN A 59 -13.10 5.14 0.38
C ASN A 59 -11.77 5.88 0.20
N LEU A 60 -11.38 6.74 1.14
CA LEU A 60 -10.10 7.46 1.08
C LEU A 60 -8.91 6.50 1.10
N ALA A 61 -8.91 5.52 2.01
CA ALA A 61 -7.88 4.48 2.08
C ALA A 61 -7.78 3.71 0.76
N ARG A 62 -8.93 3.36 0.16
CA ARG A 62 -8.96 2.67 -1.13
C ARG A 62 -8.38 3.54 -2.25
N ILE A 63 -8.77 4.81 -2.34
CA ILE A 63 -8.25 5.76 -3.35
C ILE A 63 -6.74 5.93 -3.23
N ILE A 64 -6.24 6.07 -2.00
CA ILE A 64 -4.80 6.19 -1.71
C ILE A 64 -4.08 4.95 -2.24
N PHE A 65 -4.57 3.76 -1.90
CA PHE A 65 -4.00 2.50 -2.37
C PHE A 65 -3.98 2.39 -3.89
N GLU A 66 -5.13 2.60 -4.54
CA GLU A 66 -5.28 2.49 -5.99
C GLU A 66 -4.40 3.51 -6.72
N SER A 67 -4.24 4.71 -6.15
CA SER A 67 -3.36 5.75 -6.70
C SER A 67 -1.89 5.33 -6.63
N PHE A 68 -1.41 4.86 -5.48
CA PHE A 68 -0.02 4.43 -5.34
C PHE A 68 0.31 3.19 -6.19
N ALA A 69 -0.58 2.19 -6.21
CA ALA A 69 -0.44 1.03 -7.08
C ALA A 69 -0.48 1.43 -8.56
N GLY A 70 -1.42 2.30 -8.96
CA GLY A 70 -1.55 2.78 -10.32
C GLY A 70 -0.34 3.60 -10.79
N LEU A 71 0.23 4.44 -9.92
CA LEU A 71 1.46 5.19 -10.21
C LEU A 71 2.66 4.25 -10.38
N GLY A 72 2.79 3.24 -9.52
CA GLY A 72 3.87 2.25 -9.62
C GLY A 72 3.82 1.46 -10.93
N LEU A 73 2.62 1.07 -11.35
CA LEU A 73 2.40 0.36 -12.61
C LEU A 73 2.67 1.26 -13.82
N LYS A 74 2.16 2.51 -13.83
CA LYS A 74 2.45 3.48 -14.89
C LYS A 74 3.95 3.74 -15.05
N ALA A 75 4.67 3.87 -13.94
CA ALA A 75 6.11 4.10 -13.96
C ALA A 75 6.90 2.90 -14.52
N SER A 76 6.36 1.69 -14.43
CA SER A 76 6.99 0.49 -14.97
C SER A 76 6.79 0.26 -16.47
N GLY A 77 5.84 0.98 -17.11
CA GLY A 77 5.57 0.83 -18.54
C GLY A 77 4.98 -0.53 -18.97
N THR A 78 4.53 -1.36 -18.02
CA THR A 78 4.05 -2.72 -18.30
C THR A 78 2.53 -2.82 -18.43
N GLY A 79 2.04 -3.90 -19.04
CA GLY A 79 0.61 -4.23 -19.11
C GLY A 79 0.02 -4.81 -17.81
N PHE A 80 0.78 -4.82 -16.71
CA PHE A 80 0.36 -5.37 -15.43
C PHE A 80 -0.69 -4.47 -14.78
N THR A 81 -1.81 -5.02 -14.33
CA THR A 81 -2.94 -4.22 -13.81
C THR A 81 -2.91 -4.10 -12.28
N ILE A 82 -3.58 -3.08 -11.75
CA ILE A 82 -3.75 -2.88 -10.30
C ILE A 82 -4.43 -4.12 -9.65
N ALA A 83 -5.33 -4.76 -10.39
CA ALA A 83 -6.00 -5.98 -9.95
C ALA A 83 -5.05 -7.17 -9.84
N ASP A 84 -3.99 -7.23 -10.64
CA ASP A 84 -2.99 -8.29 -10.58
C ASP A 84 -2.02 -8.09 -9.41
N MET A 85 -1.66 -6.84 -9.09
CA MET A 85 -0.90 -6.54 -7.87
C MET A 85 -1.65 -6.93 -6.59
N MET A 86 -2.98 -6.81 -6.60
CA MET A 86 -3.82 -7.26 -5.49
C MET A 86 -3.85 -8.80 -5.33
N ARG A 87 -3.29 -9.54 -6.29
CA ARG A 87 -3.22 -11.00 -6.32
C ARG A 87 -1.76 -11.43 -6.33
N PRO A 88 -1.11 -11.59 -5.17
CA PRO A 88 0.31 -11.96 -5.12
C PRO A 88 0.63 -13.28 -5.84
N GLY A 89 -0.34 -14.20 -5.96
CA GLY A 89 -0.19 -15.40 -6.80
C GLY A 89 0.02 -15.12 -8.29
N LYS A 90 -0.47 -13.99 -8.82
CA LYS A 90 -0.21 -13.56 -10.21
C LYS A 90 1.25 -13.11 -10.41
N VAL A 91 1.84 -12.45 -9.42
CA VAL A 91 3.27 -12.09 -9.44
C VAL A 91 4.15 -13.35 -9.46
N ALA A 92 3.77 -14.38 -8.71
CA ALA A 92 4.47 -15.67 -8.77
C ALA A 92 4.35 -16.36 -10.15
N GLN A 93 3.18 -16.26 -10.81
CA GLN A 93 3.01 -16.74 -12.19
C GLN A 93 3.90 -15.99 -13.17
N THR A 94 4.02 -14.67 -13.04
CA THR A 94 4.95 -13.87 -13.86
C THR A 94 6.39 -14.31 -13.71
N GLY A 95 6.81 -14.73 -12.51
CA GLY A 95 8.14 -15.32 -12.31
C GLY A 95 8.35 -16.64 -13.06
N LEU A 96 7.32 -17.50 -13.11
CA LEU A 96 7.37 -18.74 -13.89
C LEU A 96 7.45 -18.46 -15.38
N ASP A 97 6.63 -17.54 -15.88
CA ASP A 97 6.59 -17.18 -17.29
C ASP A 97 7.87 -16.45 -17.73
N ALA A 98 8.46 -15.60 -16.88
CA ALA A 98 9.76 -14.98 -17.10
C ALA A 98 10.92 -15.99 -17.11
N GLY A 99 10.77 -17.13 -16.44
CA GLY A 99 11.75 -18.21 -16.44
C GLY A 99 11.67 -19.15 -17.65
N ARG A 100 10.55 -19.18 -18.39
CA ARG A 100 10.37 -20.10 -19.54
C ARG A 100 11.46 -19.95 -20.62
N PRO A 101 11.89 -18.74 -21.02
CA PRO A 101 12.94 -18.59 -22.03
C PRO A 101 14.27 -19.24 -21.65
N LEU A 102 14.60 -19.27 -20.36
CA LEU A 102 15.80 -19.96 -19.86
C LEU A 102 15.64 -21.48 -20.00
N LEU A 103 14.44 -22.02 -19.73
CA LEU A 103 14.14 -23.44 -19.93
C LEU A 103 14.16 -23.84 -21.41
N ASP A 104 13.63 -23.00 -22.29
CA ASP A 104 13.64 -23.24 -23.74
C ASP A 104 15.08 -23.21 -24.28
N SER A 105 15.90 -22.24 -23.83
CA SER A 105 17.34 -22.17 -24.17
C SER A 105 18.14 -23.38 -23.66
N ILE A 106 17.78 -23.92 -22.50
CA ILE A 106 18.35 -25.18 -21.99
C ILE A 106 17.94 -26.35 -22.89
N SER A 107 16.66 -26.42 -23.29
CA SER A 107 16.12 -27.49 -24.12
C SER A 107 16.81 -27.58 -25.50
N ASP A 108 17.09 -26.45 -26.13
CA ASP A 108 17.80 -26.40 -27.42
C ASP A 108 19.26 -26.88 -27.33
N LEU A 109 19.87 -26.77 -26.15
CA LEU A 109 21.24 -27.26 -25.88
C LEU A 109 21.28 -28.73 -25.45
N MET A 110 20.14 -29.41 -25.25
CA MET A 110 20.07 -30.83 -24.83
C MET A 110 20.24 -31.84 -25.99
N GLY A 111 20.96 -31.49 -27.06
CA GLY A 111 21.29 -32.44 -28.13
C GLY A 111 22.26 -33.55 -27.68
N TYR A 112 22.13 -34.76 -28.25
CA TYR A 112 22.84 -35.99 -27.82
C TYR A 112 24.38 -35.85 -27.69
N TRP A 113 25.00 -34.96 -28.47
CA TRP A 113 26.43 -34.62 -28.39
C TRP A 113 26.71 -33.23 -27.78
N SER A 114 25.82 -32.25 -27.99
CA SER A 114 25.96 -30.86 -27.51
C SER A 114 25.81 -30.74 -25.98
N PHE A 115 25.08 -31.66 -25.34
CA PHE A 115 24.92 -31.71 -23.88
C PHE A 115 26.25 -31.84 -23.15
N PHE A 116 27.19 -32.63 -23.68
CA PHE A 116 28.50 -32.84 -23.06
C PHE A 116 29.48 -31.68 -23.34
N GLU A 117 29.36 -30.99 -24.48
CA GLU A 117 30.15 -29.78 -24.79
C GLU A 117 29.71 -28.58 -23.95
N ASN A 118 28.39 -28.42 -23.75
CA ASN A 118 27.80 -27.25 -23.11
C ASN A 118 27.31 -27.50 -21.68
N PHE A 119 27.78 -28.57 -21.03
CA PHE A 119 27.33 -28.98 -19.69
C PHE A 119 27.40 -27.84 -18.66
N ILE A 120 28.50 -27.07 -18.67
CA ILE A 120 28.69 -25.92 -17.78
C ILE A 120 27.66 -24.81 -18.05
N GLN A 121 27.36 -24.53 -19.32
CA GLN A 121 26.39 -23.50 -19.72
C GLN A 121 24.96 -23.90 -19.32
N ILE A 122 24.58 -25.17 -19.53
CA ILE A 122 23.28 -25.71 -19.09
C ILE A 122 23.14 -25.57 -17.56
N ALA A 123 24.19 -25.91 -16.81
CA ALA A 123 24.19 -25.77 -15.35
C ALA A 123 24.02 -24.31 -14.90
N VAL A 124 24.70 -23.36 -15.55
CA VAL A 124 24.57 -21.92 -15.25
C VAL A 124 23.17 -21.41 -15.59
N MET A 125 22.59 -21.80 -16.72
CA MET A 125 21.22 -21.40 -17.08
C MET A 125 20.16 -21.99 -16.15
N LEU A 126 20.31 -23.24 -15.71
CA LEU A 126 19.43 -23.84 -14.70
C LEU A 126 19.50 -23.11 -13.37
N LEU A 127 20.71 -22.70 -12.95
CA LEU A 127 20.92 -21.94 -11.72
C LEU A 127 20.31 -20.53 -11.83
N ALA A 128 20.51 -19.85 -12.98
CA ALA A 128 19.88 -18.57 -13.25
C ALA A 128 18.34 -18.68 -13.23
N TRP A 129 17.77 -19.69 -13.87
CA TRP A 129 16.33 -19.96 -13.83
C TRP A 129 15.80 -20.12 -12.41
N ALA A 130 16.47 -20.95 -11.60
CA ALA A 130 16.07 -21.19 -10.21
C ALA A 130 16.15 -19.90 -9.38
N LEU A 131 17.18 -19.07 -9.60
CA LEU A 131 17.36 -17.80 -8.89
C LEU A 131 16.26 -16.79 -9.25
N VAL A 132 15.90 -16.69 -10.53
CA VAL A 132 14.81 -15.81 -11.00
C VAL A 132 13.47 -16.23 -10.39
N LEU A 133 13.16 -17.53 -10.42
CA LEU A 133 11.94 -18.06 -9.81
C LEU A 133 11.87 -17.71 -8.31
N LEU A 134 12.99 -17.89 -7.60
CA LEU A 134 13.11 -17.57 -6.17
C LEU A 134 12.93 -16.05 -5.92
N ALA A 135 13.51 -15.19 -6.75
CA ALA A 135 13.37 -13.74 -6.63
C ALA A 135 11.92 -13.28 -6.78
N PHE A 136 11.20 -13.75 -7.80
CA PHE A 136 9.78 -13.45 -7.98
C PHE A 136 8.91 -14.03 -6.86
N PHE A 137 9.26 -15.19 -6.33
CA PHE A 137 8.58 -15.77 -5.18
C PHE A 137 8.70 -14.91 -3.92
N ILE A 138 9.90 -14.38 -3.64
CA ILE A 138 10.11 -13.44 -2.53
C ILE A 138 9.30 -12.16 -2.76
N LEU A 139 9.31 -11.60 -3.97
CA LEU A 139 8.53 -10.40 -4.30
C LEU A 139 7.02 -10.63 -4.10
N ALA A 140 6.50 -11.80 -4.46
CA ALA A 140 5.10 -12.15 -4.24
C ALA A 140 4.73 -12.18 -2.75
N ILE A 141 5.60 -12.77 -1.90
CA ILE A 141 5.41 -12.77 -0.45
C ILE A 141 5.48 -11.35 0.11
N GLN A 142 6.45 -10.55 -0.33
CA GLN A 142 6.62 -9.17 0.12
C GLN A 142 5.40 -8.31 -0.27
N LEU A 143 4.87 -8.48 -1.47
CA LEU A 143 3.63 -7.85 -1.89
C LEU A 143 2.46 -8.29 -1.00
N PHE A 144 2.33 -9.59 -0.69
CA PHE A 144 1.30 -10.05 0.23
C PHE A 144 1.39 -9.39 1.62
N VAL A 145 2.60 -9.35 2.21
CA VAL A 145 2.83 -8.73 3.52
C VAL A 145 2.48 -7.24 3.49
N THR A 146 2.88 -6.51 2.45
CA THR A 146 2.55 -5.07 2.32
C THR A 146 1.05 -4.80 2.12
N LEU A 147 0.34 -5.66 1.39
CA LEU A 147 -1.12 -5.57 1.28
C LEU A 147 -1.82 -5.78 2.63
N ILE A 148 -1.35 -6.76 3.41
CA ILE A 148 -1.86 -7.01 4.77
C ILE A 148 -1.52 -5.84 5.69
N GLU A 149 -0.29 -5.33 5.65
CA GLU A 149 0.15 -4.16 6.40
C GLU A 149 -0.76 -2.97 6.12
N PHE A 150 -1.03 -2.66 4.85
CA PHE A 150 -1.93 -1.58 4.45
C PHE A 150 -3.35 -1.77 4.99
N LYS A 151 -3.90 -2.99 4.92
CA LYS A 151 -5.25 -3.28 5.45
C LYS A 151 -5.32 -3.15 6.97
N LEU A 152 -4.29 -3.59 7.68
CA LEU A 152 -4.24 -3.49 9.14
C LEU A 152 -4.03 -2.05 9.61
N THR A 153 -3.13 -1.30 8.96
CA THR A 153 -2.88 0.11 9.31
C THR A 153 -4.07 1.00 9.01
N THR A 154 -4.78 0.77 7.89
CA THR A 154 -6.02 1.49 7.58
C THR A 154 -7.14 1.15 8.57
N LEU A 155 -7.22 -0.09 9.05
CA LEU A 155 -8.18 -0.48 10.09
C LEU A 155 -7.86 0.17 11.44
N ALA A 156 -6.58 0.20 11.84
CA ALA A 156 -6.13 0.96 13.00
C ALA A 156 -6.41 2.47 12.85
N GLY A 157 -6.27 3.01 11.63
CA GLY A 157 -6.56 4.41 11.32
C GLY A 157 -8.00 4.77 11.62
N PHE A 158 -8.95 3.90 11.25
CA PHE A 158 -10.35 4.13 11.54
C PHE A 158 -10.64 4.33 13.03
N VAL A 159 -9.96 3.57 13.90
CA VAL A 159 -10.09 3.68 15.36
C VAL A 159 -9.36 4.90 15.92
N LEU A 160 -8.24 5.29 15.32
CA LEU A 160 -7.32 6.30 15.86
C LEU A 160 -7.54 7.72 15.29
N ILE A 161 -8.20 7.87 14.14
CA ILE A 161 -8.54 9.17 13.53
C ILE A 161 -9.40 10.06 14.45
N PRO A 162 -10.40 9.55 15.19
CA PRO A 162 -11.18 10.38 16.12
C PRO A 162 -10.31 11.13 17.14
N PHE A 163 -9.17 10.56 17.57
CA PHE A 163 -8.25 11.22 18.49
C PHE A 163 -7.56 12.45 17.89
N GLY A 164 -7.66 12.65 16.57
CA GLY A 164 -7.27 13.87 15.87
C GLY A 164 -8.10 15.10 16.23
N LEU A 165 -9.36 14.91 16.65
CA LEU A 165 -10.26 16.00 17.04
C LEU A 165 -9.78 16.74 18.29
N PHE A 166 -9.06 16.04 19.16
CA PHE A 166 -8.55 16.60 20.40
C PHE A 166 -7.07 16.95 20.25
N GLY A 167 -6.74 18.25 20.29
CA GLY A 167 -5.39 18.75 19.95
C GLY A 167 -4.25 18.13 20.76
N LYS A 168 -4.51 17.65 21.99
CA LYS A 168 -3.50 16.96 22.82
C LYS A 168 -3.28 15.50 22.42
N SER A 169 -4.25 14.82 21.80
CA SER A 169 -4.14 13.44 21.32
C SER A 169 -3.99 13.32 19.80
N ALA A 170 -3.92 14.46 19.09
CA ALA A 170 -3.87 14.49 17.64
C ALA A 170 -2.67 13.75 17.04
N PHE A 171 -1.57 13.63 17.80
CA PHE A 171 -0.40 12.86 17.40
C PHE A 171 -0.75 11.39 17.06
N MET A 172 -1.75 10.80 17.73
CA MET A 172 -2.13 9.41 17.48
C MET A 172 -2.74 9.24 16.09
N ALA A 173 -3.61 10.18 15.68
CA ALA A 173 -4.18 10.20 14.34
C ALA A 173 -3.08 10.47 13.29
N GLU A 174 -2.20 11.44 13.55
CA GLU A 174 -1.10 11.80 12.64
C GLU A 174 -0.16 10.61 12.36
N ARG A 175 0.25 9.87 13.39
CA ARG A 175 1.12 8.69 13.22
C ARG A 175 0.49 7.62 12.33
N VAL A 176 -0.82 7.40 12.46
CA VAL A 176 -1.48 6.36 11.66
C VAL A 176 -1.70 6.83 10.22
N LEU A 177 -2.06 8.09 10.01
CA LEU A 177 -2.11 8.67 8.67
C LEU A 177 -0.75 8.55 7.96
N GLY A 178 0.34 8.84 8.68
CA GLY A 178 1.71 8.64 8.21
C GLY A 178 2.01 7.18 7.84
N ASN A 179 1.59 6.22 8.67
CA ASN A 179 1.77 4.79 8.38
C ASN A 179 0.96 4.30 7.16
N VAL A 180 -0.24 4.84 6.94
CA VAL A 180 -1.06 4.53 5.75
C VAL A 180 -0.37 5.04 4.50
N ILE A 181 0.17 6.26 4.53
CA ILE A 181 0.94 6.82 3.40
C ILE A 181 2.23 6.01 3.18
N SER A 182 2.98 5.70 4.24
CA SER A 182 4.22 4.93 4.16
C SER A 182 4.00 3.53 3.57
N SER A 183 2.95 2.83 4.00
CA SER A 183 2.58 1.53 3.43
C SER A 183 2.11 1.66 1.97
N GLY A 184 1.40 2.74 1.60
CA GLY A 184 1.10 3.07 0.20
C GLY A 184 2.36 3.25 -0.66
N ILE A 185 3.37 3.96 -0.15
CA ILE A 185 4.66 4.14 -0.84
C ILE A 185 5.37 2.79 -1.05
N LYS A 186 5.35 1.89 -0.05
CA LYS A 186 5.91 0.53 -0.21
C LYS A 186 5.26 -0.23 -1.37
N VAL A 187 3.93 -0.13 -1.50
CA VAL A 187 3.18 -0.75 -2.60
C VAL A 187 3.59 -0.14 -3.95
N LEU A 188 3.74 1.18 -4.02
CA LEU A 188 4.24 1.85 -5.23
C LEU A 188 5.61 1.29 -5.65
N VAL A 189 6.57 1.26 -4.72
CA VAL A 189 7.94 0.79 -5.00
C VAL A 189 7.94 -0.67 -5.44
N LEU A 190 7.16 -1.53 -4.79
CA LEU A 190 7.02 -2.93 -5.20
C LEU A 190 6.42 -3.07 -6.60
N GLY A 191 5.40 -2.26 -6.93
CA GLY A 191 4.82 -2.23 -8.27
C GLY A 191 5.84 -1.88 -9.34
N VAL A 192 6.70 -0.88 -9.07
CA VAL A 192 7.80 -0.50 -9.97
C VAL A 192 8.80 -1.63 -10.14
N ILE A 193 9.26 -2.26 -9.05
CA ILE A 193 10.24 -3.35 -9.09
C ILE A 193 9.70 -4.54 -9.89
N ILE A 194 8.46 -4.95 -9.63
CA ILE A 194 7.83 -6.09 -10.32
C ILE A 194 7.68 -5.78 -11.81
N GLY A 195 7.23 -4.56 -12.15
CA GLY A 195 7.04 -4.18 -13.53
C GLY A 195 8.36 -4.10 -14.31
N ILE A 196 9.39 -3.43 -13.79
CA ILE A 196 10.72 -3.39 -14.42
C ILE A 196 11.31 -4.80 -14.55
N GLY A 197 11.17 -5.63 -13.52
CA GLY A 197 11.62 -7.02 -13.56
C GLY A 197 11.01 -7.76 -14.76
N SER A 198 9.70 -7.63 -14.97
CA SER A 198 9.02 -8.29 -16.10
C SER A 198 9.43 -7.77 -17.48
N SER A 199 9.70 -6.48 -17.64
CA SER A 199 10.11 -5.92 -18.94
C SER A 199 11.55 -6.28 -19.30
N LEU A 200 12.47 -6.25 -18.34
CA LEU A 200 13.88 -6.61 -18.59
C LEU A 200 14.03 -8.06 -19.09
N PHE A 201 13.27 -9.01 -18.54
CA PHE A 201 13.29 -10.40 -19.04
C PHE A 201 12.78 -10.53 -20.47
N SER A 202 11.81 -9.69 -20.87
CA SER A 202 11.33 -9.67 -22.25
C SER A 202 12.39 -9.17 -23.24
N GLU A 203 13.20 -8.19 -22.85
CA GLU A 203 14.32 -7.71 -23.66
C GLU A 203 15.45 -8.76 -23.76
N PHE A 204 15.77 -9.45 -22.66
CA PHE A 204 16.78 -10.52 -22.68
C PHE A 204 16.38 -11.75 -23.51
N THR A 205 15.10 -11.92 -23.82
CA THR A 205 14.61 -13.02 -24.68
C THR A 205 14.50 -12.60 -26.15
N ALA A 206 14.47 -11.29 -26.44
CA ALA A 206 14.28 -10.76 -27.78
C ALA A 206 15.59 -10.47 -28.54
N GLY A 207 16.73 -10.43 -27.83
CA GLY A 207 18.07 -10.28 -28.39
C GLY A 207 18.86 -11.58 -28.34
#